data_AF-A0A927YU44-F1
#
_entry.id   AF-A0A927YU44-F1
#
_cell.length_a   1.000
_cell.length_b   1.000
_cell.length_c   1.000
_cell.angle_alpha   90.00
_cell.angle_beta   90.00
_cell.angle_gamma   90.00
#
_symmetry.space_group_name_H-M   'P 1'
#
loop_
_entity.id
_entity.type
_entity.pdbx_description
1 polymer ?
#
loop_
_entity_poly.entity_id
_entity_poly.type
_entity_poly.pdbx_seq_one_letter_code
_entity_poly.pdbx_strand_id
1 'polypeptide(L)' 'MSCYNSNINFNKTCDNTSCVEKYPLGMAYVPWQEWKNVMNSKEGIGYGTIFCDLVFPFYGLQRGGNR' A
#
# COMPACT_ATOMS: atom_id res chain seq x y z
N MET A 1 -10.30 9.91 -26.89
CA MET A 1 -11.58 9.62 -26.20
C MET A 1 -11.99 8.21 -26.58
N SER A 2 -11.60 7.20 -25.79
CA SER A 2 -12.20 5.86 -25.90
C SER A 2 -12.28 5.31 -24.49
N CYS A 3 -13.52 5.09 -24.08
CA CYS A 3 -13.91 4.79 -22.73
C CYS A 3 -13.29 3.48 -22.26
N TYR A 4 -12.74 3.53 -21.05
CA TYR A 4 -12.37 2.37 -20.25
C TYR A 4 -13.62 1.49 -20.11
N ASN A 5 -13.53 0.25 -20.60
CA ASN A 5 -14.66 -0.67 -20.59
C ASN A 5 -14.78 -1.27 -19.18
N SER A 6 -15.47 -0.58 -18.29
CA SER A 6 -15.71 -1.03 -16.92
C SER A 6 -16.81 -2.10 -16.91
N ASN A 7 -16.40 -3.35 -17.12
CA ASN A 7 -17.17 -4.52 -16.72
C ASN A 7 -16.47 -5.19 -15.53
N ILE A 8 -16.42 -4.48 -14.40
CA ILE A 8 -16.09 -5.10 -13.12
C ILE A 8 -17.37 -5.81 -12.67
N ASN A 9 -17.53 -7.06 -13.12
CA ASN A 9 -18.44 -7.98 -12.45
C ASN A 9 -17.81 -8.30 -11.09
N PHE A 10 -18.28 -7.60 -10.05
CA PHE A 10 -17.92 -7.80 -8.62
C PHE A 10 -18.41 -9.15 -8.07
N ASN A 11 -18.81 -10.09 -8.95
CA ASN A 11 -19.22 -11.44 -8.62
C ASN A 11 -18.30 -12.47 -9.29
N LYS A 12 -16.99 -12.20 -9.36
CA LYS A 12 -16.03 -13.30 -9.41
C LYS A 12 -15.89 -13.82 -8.00
N THR A 13 -16.80 -14.72 -7.61
CA THR A 13 -16.55 -15.61 -6.49
C THR A 13 -15.22 -16.27 -6.78
N CYS A 14 -14.28 -15.91 -5.94
CA CYS A 14 -12.97 -16.44 -5.95
C CYS A 14 -13.08 -17.87 -5.45
N ASP A 15 -13.33 -18.86 -6.31
CA ASP A 15 -12.99 -20.26 -6.03
C ASP A 15 -11.44 -20.36 -6.05
N ASN A 16 -10.78 -19.63 -5.16
CA ASN A 16 -9.40 -19.16 -5.37
C ASN A 16 -8.47 -19.48 -4.19
N THR A 17 -8.53 -20.68 -3.63
CA THR A 17 -7.35 -21.22 -2.93
C THR A 17 -6.14 -21.23 -3.89
N SER A 18 -6.38 -21.47 -5.18
CA SER A 18 -5.36 -21.57 -6.23
C SER A 18 -4.65 -20.26 -6.62
N CYS A 19 -5.19 -19.08 -6.28
CA CYS A 19 -4.52 -17.81 -6.60
C CYS A 19 -3.57 -17.36 -5.50
N VAL A 20 -3.84 -17.72 -4.23
CA VAL A 20 -3.01 -17.36 -3.07
C VAL A 20 -1.77 -18.25 -3.00
N GLU A 21 -1.88 -19.54 -3.35
CA GLU A 21 -0.76 -20.50 -3.38
C GLU A 21 0.38 -20.11 -4.33
N LYS A 22 0.09 -19.29 -5.35
CA LYS A 22 1.09 -18.84 -6.34
C LYS A 22 1.90 -17.64 -5.87
N TYR A 23 1.45 -16.94 -4.83
CA TYR A 23 2.20 -15.86 -4.24
C TYR A 23 3.01 -16.40 -3.06
N PRO A 24 4.31 -16.08 -2.97
CA PRO A 24 5.04 -16.39 -1.75
C PRO A 24 4.30 -15.75 -0.56
N LEU A 25 4.18 -16.49 0.54
CA LEU A 25 3.70 -15.93 1.81
C LEU A 25 4.58 -14.74 2.16
N GLY A 26 4.07 -13.53 1.91
CA GLY A 26 4.75 -12.28 2.18
C GLY A 26 4.74 -12.02 3.68
N MET A 27 5.62 -12.67 4.43
CA MET A 27 5.92 -12.27 5.80
C MET A 27 7.12 -11.33 5.76
N ALA A 28 6.86 -10.02 5.79
CA ALA A 28 7.92 -9.05 6.00
C ALA A 28 8.29 -9.08 7.49
N TYR A 29 9.57 -9.34 7.78
CA TYR A 29 10.10 -9.16 9.12
C TYR A 29 10.00 -7.68 9.51
N VAL A 30 9.34 -7.40 10.64
CA VAL A 30 9.30 -6.06 11.22
C VAL A 30 10.34 -6.00 12.33
N PRO A 31 11.41 -5.20 12.19
CA PRO A 31 12.41 -5.06 13.25
C PRO A 31 11.80 -4.42 14.50
N TRP A 32 12.38 -4.73 15.66
CA TRP A 32 12.08 -4.00 16.88
C TRP A 32 12.47 -2.54 16.72
N GLN A 33 11.48 -1.66 16.80
CA GLN A 33 11.67 -0.23 16.62
C GLN A 33 11.78 0.47 17.98
N GLU A 34 12.77 1.35 18.09
CA GLU A 34 12.97 2.20 19.27
C GLU A 34 11.95 3.34 19.31
N TRP A 35 11.50 3.71 20.51
CA TRP A 35 10.60 4.84 20.73
C TRP A 35 11.37 6.16 20.77
N LYS A 36 11.62 6.72 19.59
CA LYS A 36 12.28 8.02 19.40
C LYS A 36 11.56 8.85 18.35
N ASN A 37 11.71 10.18 18.43
CA ASN A 37 11.13 11.12 17.46
C ASN A 37 9.63 10.87 17.21
N VAL A 38 8.85 10.82 18.30
CA VAL A 38 7.42 10.52 18.28
C VAL A 38 6.61 11.82 18.20
N MET A 39 5.59 11.83 17.36
CA MET A 39 4.67 12.96 17.15
C MET A 39 3.51 12.93 18.15
N ASN A 40 2.80 14.06 18.26
CA ASN A 40 1.57 14.11 19.02
C ASN A 40 0.46 13.27 18.34
N SER A 41 -0.49 12.77 19.12
CA SER A 41 -1.57 11.89 18.64
C SER A 41 -2.34 12.46 17.43
N LYS A 42 -2.66 13.77 17.46
CA LYS A 42 -3.36 14.44 16.36
C LYS A 42 -2.57 14.41 15.04
N GLU A 43 -1.26 14.62 15.11
CA GLU A 43 -0.37 14.60 13.95
C GLU A 43 -0.18 13.18 13.44
N GLY A 44 -0.03 12.22 14.37
CA GLY A 44 0.12 10.81 14.03
C GLY A 44 -1.06 10.25 13.24
N ILE A 45 -2.28 10.64 13.59
CA ILE A 45 -3.49 10.28 12.81
C ILE A 45 -3.43 10.87 11.39
N GLY A 46 -2.92 12.09 11.23
CA GLY A 46 -2.77 12.73 9.92
C GLY A 46 -1.77 12.04 8.99
N TYR A 47 -0.65 11.56 9.54
CA TYR A 47 0.40 10.87 8.77
C TYR A 47 0.22 9.34 8.69
N GLY A 48 -0.63 8.76 9.53
CA GLY A 48 -0.79 7.30 9.63
C GLY A 48 0.37 6.60 10.36
N THR A 49 1.26 7.38 11.00
CA THR A 49 2.37 6.89 11.82
C THR A 49 2.63 7.88 12.94
N ILE A 50 2.97 7.41 14.13
CA ILE A 50 3.41 8.26 15.24
C ILE A 50 4.91 8.58 15.18
N PHE A 51 5.67 7.88 14.34
CA PHE A 51 7.11 8.05 14.23
C PHE A 51 7.42 9.01 13.09
N CYS A 52 8.08 10.14 13.39
CA CYS A 52 8.50 11.12 12.39
C CYS A 52 9.34 10.48 11.28
N ASP A 53 10.22 9.56 11.66
CA ASP A 53 11.19 8.92 10.77
C ASP A 53 10.52 8.03 9.69
N LEU A 54 9.23 7.71 9.83
CA LEU A 54 8.46 6.91 8.88
C LEU A 54 7.62 7.75 7.90
N VAL A 55 7.69 9.08 7.97
CA VAL A 55 6.97 9.97 7.06
C VAL A 55 7.79 10.13 5.77
N PHE A 56 7.57 9.23 4.81
CA PHE A 56 8.24 9.28 3.51
C PHE A 56 7.34 9.92 2.43
N PRO A 57 7.90 10.79 1.56
CA PRO A 57 7.15 11.35 0.45
C PRO A 57 6.76 10.25 -0.55
N PHE A 58 5.54 10.34 -1.07
CA PHE A 58 5.06 9.45 -2.12
C PHE A 58 5.53 9.95 -3.49
N TYR A 59 6.53 9.28 -4.07
CA TYR A 59 7.05 9.64 -5.39
C TYR A 59 6.17 9.14 -6.55
N GLY A 60 5.21 8.24 -6.28
CA GLY A 60 4.39 7.60 -7.30
C GLY A 60 5.22 6.81 -8.33
N LEU A 61 4.54 6.07 -9.20
CA LEU A 61 5.18 5.58 -10.42
C LEU A 61 5.12 6.71 -11.44
N GLN A 62 6.25 7.37 -11.73
CA GLN A 62 6.34 8.17 -12.95
C GLN A 62 6.30 7.17 -14.12
N ARG A 63 5.10 6.91 -14.66
CA ARG A 63 4.99 6.33 -15.99
C ARG A 63 5.66 7.34 -16.93
N GLY A 64 6.89 7.03 -17.34
CA GLY A 64 7.61 7.75 -18.37
C GLY A 64 6.76 7.79 -19.63
N GLY A 65 6.01 8.88 -19.76
CA GLY A 65 5.37 9.26 -21.01
C GLY A 65 6.42 10.01 -21.81
N ASN A 66 7.06 9.32 -22.74
CA ASN A 66 7.76 9.98 -23.83
C ASN A 66 6.71 10.79 -24.60
N ARG A 67 6.75 12.12 -24.45
CA ARG A 67 6.09 13.08 -25.33
C ARG A 67 7.17 13.74 -26.18
#